data_AF-A0A6C0HCE8-F1
#
_entry.id   AF-A0A6C0HCE8-F1
#
_cell.length_a   1.000
_cell.length_b   1.000
_cell.length_c   1.000
_cell.angle_alpha   90.00
_cell.angle_beta   90.00
_cell.angle_gamma   90.00
#
_symmetry.space_group_name_H-M   'P 1'
#
loop_
_entity.id
_entity.type
_entity.pdbx_description
1 polymer ?
#
loop_
_entity_poly.entity_id
_entity_poly.type
_entity_poly.pdbx_seq_one_letter_code
_entity_poly.pdbx_strand_id
1 'polypeptide(L)'
;MNFQRIVLTIAIVLLIVCLILIGIVLVNSKSAQQWPPLIGDCPDYWIDTSGNGGNCVNIKNLGSCNSSDTKHATMDFTQSPFTGSNGLCAKYNWANSCKVSWDGITYGAANPCDVSGNSQ
;
A
#
# COMPACT_ATOMS: atom_id res chain seq x y z
N MET A 1 -52.86 6.27 -19.63
CA MET A 1 -51.81 5.97 -18.63
C MET A 1 -52.21 6.63 -17.32
N ASN A 2 -52.35 5.87 -16.23
CA ASN A 2 -52.78 6.41 -14.93
C ASN A 2 -51.62 7.16 -14.25
N PHE A 3 -51.89 8.25 -13.52
CA PHE A 3 -50.89 9.13 -12.89
C PHE A 3 -49.85 8.36 -12.07
N GLN A 4 -50.30 7.37 -11.28
CA GLN A 4 -49.43 6.50 -10.48
C GLN A 4 -48.42 5.71 -11.31
N ARG A 5 -48.82 5.22 -12.49
CA ARG A 5 -47.93 4.48 -13.42
C ARG A 5 -46.85 5.39 -14.00
N ILE A 6 -47.19 6.66 -14.27
CA ILE A 6 -46.24 7.65 -14.81
C ILE A 6 -45.17 7.93 -13.76
N VAL A 7 -45.57 8.21 -12.51
CA VAL A 7 -44.64 8.47 -11.41
C VAL A 7 -43.72 7.27 -11.16
N LEU A 8 -44.27 6.06 -11.15
CA LEU A 8 -43.48 4.83 -10.95
C LEU A 8 -42.45 4.63 -12.08
N THR A 9 -42.84 4.90 -13.33
CA THR A 9 -41.95 4.77 -14.49
C THR A 9 -40.80 5.78 -14.40
N ILE A 10 -41.09 7.04 -14.06
CA ILE A 10 -40.06 8.09 -13.93
C ILE A 10 -39.08 7.76 -12.79
N ALA A 11 -39.58 7.29 -11.64
CA ALA A 11 -38.73 6.92 -10.51
C ALA A 11 -37.73 5.80 -10.86
N ILE A 12 -38.16 4.78 -11.60
CA ILE A 12 -37.30 3.68 -12.05
C ILE A 12 -36.23 4.20 -13.03
N VAL A 13 -36.62 5.05 -13.98
CA VAL A 13 -35.68 5.64 -14.95
C VAL A 13 -34.61 6.48 -14.22
N LEU A 14 -35.02 7.34 -13.28
CA LEU A 14 -34.10 8.14 -12.47
C LEU A 14 -33.15 7.27 -11.65
N LEU A 15 -33.66 6.20 -11.04
CA LEU A 15 -32.83 5.27 -10.28
C LEU A 15 -31.76 4.62 -11.15
N ILE A 16 -32.12 4.17 -12.35
CA ILE A 16 -31.17 3.56 -13.30
C ILE A 16 -30.08 4.57 -13.69
N VAL A 17 -30.45 5.82 -13.99
CA VAL A 17 -29.49 6.88 -14.32
C VAL A 17 -28.51 7.14 -13.17
N CYS A 18 -29.00 7.23 -11.93
CA CYS A 18 -28.13 7.41 -10.75
C CYS A 18 -27.12 6.26 -10.59
N LEU A 19 -27.55 5.01 -10.77
CA LEU A 19 -26.66 3.85 -10.66
C LEU A 19 -25.57 3.84 -11.74
N ILE A 20 -25.90 4.25 -12.97
CA ILE A 20 -24.92 4.37 -14.06
C ILE A 20 -23.86 5.42 -13.72
N LEU A 21 -24.27 6.60 -13.22
CA LEU A 21 -23.34 7.66 -12.85
C LEU A 21 -22.38 7.22 -11.73
N ILE A 22 -22.90 6.56 -10.69
CA ILE A 22 -22.07 6.01 -9.60
C ILE A 22 -21.09 4.98 -10.14
N GLY A 23 -21.53 4.11 -11.06
CA GLY A 23 -20.67 3.11 -11.70
C GLY A 23 -19.49 3.75 -12.46
N ILE A 24 -19.75 4.81 -13.24
CA ILE A 24 -18.70 5.53 -13.98
C ILE A 24 -17.69 6.17 -13.03
N VAL A 25 -18.16 6.83 -11.97
CA VAL A 25 -17.28 7.46 -10.98
C VAL A 25 -16.38 6.43 -10.30
N LEU A 26 -16.94 5.28 -9.91
CA LEU A 26 -16.19 4.22 -9.24
C LEU A 26 -15.13 3.57 -10.14
N VAL A 27 -15.42 3.38 -11.42
CA VAL A 27 -14.43 2.86 -12.38
C VAL A 27 -13.28 3.85 -12.56
N ASN A 28 -13.59 5.13 -12.68
CA ASN A 28 -12.58 6.17 -12.87
C ASN A 28 -11.71 6.40 -11.62
N SER A 29 -12.26 6.19 -10.41
CA SER A 29 -11.48 6.33 -9.18
C SER A 29 -10.46 5.20 -8.97
N LYS A 30 -10.66 4.01 -9.55
CA LYS A 30 -9.75 2.87 -9.38
C LYS A 30 -8.40 3.06 -10.07
N SER A 31 -8.36 3.76 -11.20
CA SER A 31 -7.15 3.91 -12.01
C SER A 31 -6.10 4.85 -11.43
N ALA A 32 -6.47 5.66 -10.42
CA ALA A 32 -5.59 6.68 -9.84
C ALA A 32 -4.90 6.24 -8.53
N GLN A 33 -5.35 5.14 -7.91
CA GLN A 33 -4.74 4.66 -6.67
C GLN A 33 -3.75 3.53 -6.97
N GLN A 34 -2.48 3.84 -6.80
CA GLN A 34 -1.42 2.84 -6.79
C GLN A 34 -1.61 1.94 -5.57
N TRP A 35 -1.81 0.63 -5.80
CA TRP A 35 -1.93 -0.36 -4.74
C TRP A 35 -0.53 -0.77 -4.23
N PRO A 36 -0.31 -0.84 -2.91
CA PRO A 36 -1.26 -0.61 -1.83
C PRO A 36 -1.36 0.89 -1.47
N PRO A 37 -2.53 1.36 -1.00
CA PRO A 37 -2.76 2.78 -0.71
C PRO A 37 -1.99 3.28 0.51
N LEU A 38 -1.49 2.37 1.34
CA LEU A 38 -0.68 2.66 2.52
C LEU A 38 0.41 1.58 2.62
N ILE A 39 1.65 2.03 2.74
CA ILE A 39 2.81 1.19 3.04
C ILE A 39 3.33 1.66 4.40
N GLY A 40 3.58 0.73 5.33
CA GLY A 40 4.16 1.08 6.63
C GLY A 40 5.58 1.64 6.48
N ASP A 41 5.96 2.60 7.33
CA ASP A 41 7.30 3.21 7.29
C ASP A 41 8.42 2.26 7.76
N CYS A 42 8.05 1.25 8.57
CA CYS A 42 8.93 0.20 9.06
C CYS A 42 8.45 -1.19 8.59
N PRO A 43 9.32 -2.22 8.60
CA PRO A 43 8.95 -3.61 8.35
C PRO A 43 7.90 -4.13 9.35
N ASP A 44 7.25 -5.24 9.02
CA ASP A 44 6.17 -5.77 9.86
C ASP A 44 6.69 -6.17 11.23
N TYR A 45 5.93 -5.83 12.27
CA TYR A 45 6.27 -6.06 13.68
C TYR A 45 7.50 -5.31 14.20
N TRP A 46 8.06 -4.38 13.42
CA TRP A 46 9.04 -3.42 13.90
C TRP A 46 8.33 -2.22 14.49
N ILE A 47 8.91 -1.63 15.54
CA ILE A 47 8.34 -0.45 16.19
C ILE A 47 9.03 0.79 15.64
N ASP A 48 8.24 1.70 15.08
CA ASP A 48 8.70 3.05 14.79
C ASP A 48 8.66 3.91 16.06
N THR A 49 9.83 4.36 16.50
CA THR A 49 9.96 5.26 17.66
C THR A 49 10.05 6.74 17.26
N SER A 50 10.16 7.01 15.96
CA SER A 50 10.26 8.35 15.37
C SER A 50 8.96 8.83 14.73
N GLY A 51 8.10 7.91 14.29
CA GLY A 51 6.83 8.18 13.61
C GLY A 51 6.95 8.49 12.11
N ASN A 52 8.13 8.30 11.51
CA ASN A 52 8.39 8.51 10.08
C ASN A 52 9.34 7.47 9.46
N GLY A 53 9.61 6.36 10.15
CA GLY A 53 10.57 5.33 9.73
C GLY A 53 12.04 5.68 9.96
N GLY A 54 12.33 6.79 10.64
CA GLY A 54 13.69 7.23 10.98
C GLY A 54 14.35 6.39 12.08
N ASN A 55 13.54 5.66 12.86
CA ASN A 55 14.02 4.78 13.92
C ASN A 55 13.09 3.57 14.10
N CYS A 56 13.29 2.57 13.26
CA CYS A 56 12.58 1.29 13.29
C CYS A 56 13.35 0.27 14.13
N VAL A 57 12.72 -0.27 15.17
CA VAL A 57 13.33 -1.21 16.12
C VAL A 57 12.73 -2.61 15.98
N ASN A 58 13.57 -3.59 15.71
CA ASN A 58 13.22 -5.00 15.60
C ASN A 58 13.12 -5.68 16.97
N ILE A 59 12.08 -5.35 17.73
CA ILE A 59 11.85 -5.90 19.08
C ILE A 59 11.67 -7.42 19.11
N LYS A 60 11.38 -8.04 17.96
CA LYS A 60 11.14 -9.48 17.82
C LYS A 60 12.34 -10.23 17.25
N ASN A 61 13.45 -9.54 16.95
CA ASN A 61 14.65 -10.10 16.33
C ASN A 61 14.31 -10.96 15.08
N LEU A 62 13.42 -10.44 14.24
CA LEU A 62 12.99 -11.09 13.00
C LEU A 62 14.06 -11.01 11.91
N GLY A 63 14.14 -12.05 11.09
CA GLY A 63 15.07 -12.12 9.97
C GLY A 63 16.51 -12.42 10.38
N SER A 64 17.43 -12.14 9.47
CA SER A 64 18.86 -12.47 9.56
C SER A 64 19.75 -11.25 9.80
N CYS A 65 19.26 -10.03 9.57
CA CYS A 65 20.00 -8.79 9.82
C CYS A 65 19.85 -8.28 11.26
N ASN A 66 19.89 -9.19 12.24
CA ASN A 66 19.77 -8.80 13.64
C ASN A 66 21.10 -8.24 14.16
N SER A 67 21.03 -7.16 14.93
CA SER A 67 22.15 -6.71 15.77
C SER A 67 22.37 -7.71 16.91
N SER A 68 23.64 -7.97 17.28
CA SER A 68 24.05 -9.01 18.23
C SER A 68 23.26 -9.10 19.54
N ASP A 69 23.29 -10.31 20.12
CA ASP A 69 22.60 -10.91 21.30
C ASP A 69 22.11 -10.06 22.49
N THR A 70 22.46 -8.78 22.60
CA THR A 70 22.04 -7.91 23.72
C THR A 70 21.26 -6.67 23.30
N LYS A 71 21.12 -6.39 21.99
CA LYS A 71 20.40 -5.22 21.49
C LYS A 71 19.53 -5.55 20.28
N HIS A 72 18.29 -5.07 20.29
CA HIS A 72 17.42 -5.14 19.12
C HIS A 72 18.04 -4.40 17.93
N ALA A 73 17.82 -4.93 16.72
CA ALA A 73 18.26 -4.27 15.51
C ALA A 73 17.50 -2.95 15.32
N THR A 74 18.20 -1.91 14.89
CA THR A 74 17.61 -0.60 14.61
C THR A 74 18.02 -0.17 13.22
N MET A 75 17.06 0.37 12.45
CA MET A 75 17.30 0.85 11.10
C MET A 75 16.58 2.18 10.86
N ASP A 76 17.23 3.07 10.10
CA ASP A 76 16.67 4.34 9.61
C ASP A 76 16.40 4.20 8.10
N PHE A 77 15.12 4.26 7.71
CA PHE A 77 14.68 4.18 6.32
C PHE A 77 14.35 5.55 5.70
N THR A 78 14.68 6.64 6.39
CA THR A 78 14.55 8.02 5.89
C THR A 78 15.80 8.52 5.16
N GLN A 79 16.86 7.70 5.15
CA GLN A 79 18.13 8.01 4.49
C GLN A 79 18.27 7.30 3.14
N SER A 80 19.14 7.84 2.29
CA SER A 80 19.58 7.14 1.07
C SER A 80 20.22 5.79 1.45
N PRO A 81 19.94 4.67 0.74
CA PRO A 81 19.23 4.57 -0.54
C PRO A 81 17.71 4.31 -0.44
N PHE A 82 17.11 4.38 0.75
CA PHE A 82 15.71 4.02 1.00
C PHE A 82 14.69 5.12 0.65
N THR A 83 15.19 6.27 0.18
CA THR A 83 14.41 7.42 -0.28
C THR A 83 14.66 7.72 -1.76
N GLY A 84 13.79 8.53 -2.36
CA GLY A 84 13.84 8.86 -3.79
C GLY A 84 13.15 7.83 -4.69
N SER A 85 13.37 7.93 -6.00
CA SER A 85 12.69 7.11 -7.03
C SER A 85 12.93 5.61 -6.87
N ASN A 86 14.12 5.21 -6.41
CA ASN A 86 14.48 3.81 -6.18
C ASN A 86 14.32 3.38 -4.71
N GLY A 87 13.77 4.23 -3.85
CA GLY A 87 13.68 3.98 -2.41
C GLY A 87 12.89 2.71 -2.06
N LEU A 88 11.74 2.50 -2.71
CA LEU A 88 10.92 1.29 -2.52
C LEU A 88 11.65 0.02 -2.96
N CYS A 89 12.37 0.06 -4.08
CA CYS A 89 13.19 -1.06 -4.54
C CYS A 89 14.36 -1.33 -3.58
N ALA A 90 15.01 -0.30 -3.05
CA ALA A 90 16.06 -0.46 -2.04
C ALA A 90 15.52 -1.10 -0.75
N LYS A 91 14.34 -0.66 -0.28
CA LYS A 91 13.62 -1.28 0.85
C LYS A 91 13.29 -2.75 0.59
N TYR A 92 12.80 -3.07 -0.62
CA TYR A 92 12.51 -4.44 -1.04
C TYR A 92 13.75 -5.34 -1.02
N ASN A 93 14.85 -4.89 -1.62
CA ASN A 93 16.08 -5.66 -1.68
C ASN A 93 16.68 -5.87 -0.29
N TRP A 94 16.67 -4.84 0.56
CA TRP A 94 17.12 -4.95 1.94
C TRP A 94 16.24 -5.91 2.75
N ALA A 95 14.91 -5.81 2.64
CA ALA A 95 14.01 -6.68 3.39
C ALA A 95 14.17 -8.16 2.98
N ASN A 96 14.33 -8.44 1.69
CA ASN A 96 14.54 -9.79 1.17
C ASN A 96 15.92 -10.37 1.48
N SER A 97 16.97 -9.53 1.53
CA SER A 97 18.30 -9.96 1.97
C SER A 97 18.29 -10.27 3.46
N CYS A 98 17.62 -9.42 4.25
CA CYS A 98 17.46 -9.55 5.69
C CYS A 98 16.41 -10.56 6.12
N LYS A 99 15.64 -11.17 5.19
CA LYS A 99 14.57 -12.13 5.49
C LYS A 99 13.51 -11.57 6.46
N VAL A 100 13.16 -10.31 6.29
CA VAL A 100 12.08 -9.64 7.02
C VAL A 100 10.90 -9.36 6.09
N SER A 101 9.70 -9.45 6.62
CA SER A 101 8.48 -9.15 5.89
C SER A 101 8.15 -7.66 5.99
N TRP A 102 7.55 -7.11 4.95
CA TRP A 102 7.13 -5.71 4.89
C TRP A 102 5.92 -5.60 3.96
N ASP A 103 4.74 -5.38 4.54
CA ASP A 103 3.50 -5.27 3.78
C ASP A 103 3.55 -4.14 2.75
N GLY A 104 3.13 -4.44 1.53
CA GLY A 104 3.19 -3.55 0.38
C GLY A 104 4.58 -3.32 -0.20
N ILE A 105 5.61 -3.96 0.34
CA ILE A 105 6.96 -3.97 -0.23
C ILE A 105 7.35 -5.40 -0.62
N THR A 106 7.53 -6.32 0.34
CA THR A 106 7.97 -7.70 0.05
C THR A 106 6.85 -8.65 -0.33
N TYR A 107 5.62 -8.34 0.08
CA TYR A 107 4.39 -9.06 -0.29
C TYR A 107 3.21 -8.08 -0.29
N GLY A 108 2.02 -8.56 -0.68
CA GLY A 108 0.79 -7.73 -0.70
C GLY A 108 0.71 -6.73 -1.86
N ALA A 109 1.79 -6.59 -2.64
CA ALA A 109 1.89 -5.74 -3.82
C ALA A 109 2.84 -6.32 -4.87
N ALA A 110 2.85 -5.72 -6.06
CA ALA A 110 3.82 -6.03 -7.11
C ALA A 110 5.24 -5.64 -6.67
N ASN A 111 6.26 -6.31 -7.23
CA ASN A 111 7.65 -6.04 -6.91
C ASN A 111 8.02 -4.59 -7.30
N PRO A 112 8.42 -3.73 -6.35
CA PRO A 112 8.72 -2.33 -6.64
C PRO A 112 10.03 -2.12 -7.42
N CYS A 113 10.85 -3.16 -7.60
CA CYS A 113 12.04 -3.13 -8.46
C CYS A 113 11.74 -3.46 -9.93
N ASP A 114 10.55 -4.00 -10.23
CA ASP A 114 10.21 -4.36 -11.59
C ASP A 114 9.75 -3.12 -12.35
N VAL A 115 10.71 -2.44 -13.00
CA VAL A 115 10.48 -1.24 -13.82
C VAL A 115 9.80 -1.58 -15.16
N SER A 116 9.44 -2.83 -15.41
CA SER A 116 8.59 -3.16 -16.54
C SER A 116 7.16 -2.77 -16.19
N GLY A 117 6.61 -1.77 -16.88
CA GLY A 117 5.25 -1.25 -16.69
C GLY A 117 4.16 -2.27 -17.00
N ASN A 118 4.10 -3.37 -16.27
CA ASN A 118 2.97 -4.27 -16.22
C ASN A 118 2.23 -4.02 -14.89
N SER A 119 1.49 -2.92 -14.90
CA SER A 119 0.26 -2.81 -14.11
C SER A 119 -0.63 -4.02 -14.41
N GLN A 120 -0.72 -4.95 -13.46
CA GLN A 120 -1.86 -5.87 -13.40
C GLN A 120 -3.03 -5.18 -12.72
#